data_AF-C6PP50-F1
#
_entry.id   AF-C6PP50-F1
#
_cell.length_a   1.000
_cell.length_b   1.000
_cell.length_c   1.000
_cell.angle_alpha   90.00
_cell.angle_beta   90.00
_cell.angle_gamma   90.00
#
_symmetry.space_group_name_H-M   'P 1'
#
loop_
_entity.id
_entity.type
_entity.pdbx_description
1 polymer ?
#
loop_
_entity_poly.entity_id
_entity_poly.type
_entity_poly.pdbx_seq_one_letter_code
_entity_poly.pdbx_strand_id
1 'polypeptide(L)'
;MNWIQSNSVADLKELGSFKEVKQTIKQSTSNIIELKARGWNELYKKVAALQGVLDSLGVSIATINDKSFFTSEASEYIFYLLELDGEARLKKLKVTKTHYSNREKATKWRNDIIKVIHSDKCHHPKADEAVNKLTEIYKGMLGNEK
;
A
#
# COMPACT_ATOMS: atom_id res chain seq x y z
N MET A 1 -9.46 -1.34 -12.80
CA MET A 1 -10.85 -0.86 -13.01
C MET A 1 -11.44 -0.63 -11.62
N ASN A 2 -11.85 0.61 -11.32
CA ASN A 2 -12.07 1.05 -9.94
C ASN A 2 -13.56 1.01 -9.58
N TRP A 3 -14.19 -0.14 -9.83
CA TRP A 3 -15.63 -0.32 -9.72
C TRP A 3 -16.16 -0.13 -8.29
N ILE A 4 -15.33 -0.38 -7.27
CA ILE A 4 -15.73 -0.22 -5.86
C ILE A 4 -15.87 1.26 -5.45
N GLN A 5 -15.37 2.20 -6.26
CA GLN A 5 -15.51 3.65 -6.04
C GLN A 5 -16.70 4.25 -6.79
N SER A 6 -17.43 3.46 -7.58
CA SER A 6 -18.59 3.94 -8.31
C SER A 6 -19.70 4.37 -7.34
N ASN A 7 -20.08 5.64 -7.39
CA ASN A 7 -21.15 6.24 -6.59
C ASN A 7 -22.48 6.26 -7.34
N SER A 8 -22.50 5.89 -8.61
CA SER A 8 -23.72 5.80 -9.40
C SER A 8 -23.71 4.67 -10.42
N VAL A 9 -24.90 4.39 -10.99
CA VAL A 9 -25.06 3.49 -12.13
C VAL A 9 -24.38 4.03 -13.40
N ALA A 10 -24.28 5.36 -13.55
CA ALA A 10 -23.58 5.97 -14.68
C ALA A 10 -22.08 5.66 -14.59
N ASP A 11 -21.48 5.80 -13.39
CA ASP A 11 -20.07 5.51 -13.15
C ASP A 11 -19.73 4.06 -13.54
N LEU A 12 -20.60 3.10 -13.19
CA LEU A 12 -20.40 1.70 -13.57
C LEU A 12 -20.48 1.47 -15.09
N LYS A 13 -21.32 2.24 -15.80
CA LYS A 13 -21.43 2.15 -17.27
C LYS A 13 -20.22 2.76 -17.98
N GLU A 14 -19.60 3.78 -17.40
CA GLU A 14 -18.37 4.37 -17.94
C GLU A 14 -17.18 3.41 -17.91
N LEU A 15 -17.20 2.43 -17.00
CA LEU A 15 -16.15 1.43 -16.89
C LEU A 15 -16.17 0.41 -18.04
N GLY A 16 -17.28 0.23 -18.73
CA GLY A 16 -17.39 -0.68 -19.87
C GLY A 16 -18.75 -1.36 -19.98
N SER A 17 -18.82 -2.48 -20.69
CA SER A 17 -20.08 -3.21 -20.86
C SER A 17 -20.50 -3.92 -19.55
N PHE A 18 -21.80 -4.17 -19.42
CA PHE A 18 -22.35 -4.85 -18.24
C PHE A 18 -21.68 -6.20 -17.97
N LYS A 19 -21.40 -6.95 -19.05
CA LYS A 19 -20.78 -8.28 -18.96
C LYS A 19 -19.34 -8.17 -18.44
N GLU A 20 -18.56 -7.23 -18.95
CA GLU A 20 -17.18 -6.99 -18.53
C GLU A 20 -17.12 -6.55 -17.07
N VAL A 21 -17.87 -5.51 -16.70
CA VAL A 21 -17.85 -4.98 -15.32
C VAL A 21 -18.31 -6.05 -14.32
N LYS A 22 -19.39 -6.77 -14.63
CA LYS A 22 -19.86 -7.89 -13.78
C LYS A 22 -18.80 -8.99 -13.63
N GLN A 23 -18.10 -9.33 -14.72
CA GLN A 23 -17.03 -10.34 -14.68
C GLN A 23 -15.83 -9.85 -13.86
N THR A 24 -15.43 -8.59 -14.02
CA THR A 24 -14.34 -7.98 -13.23
C THR A 24 -14.66 -8.00 -11.75
N ILE A 25 -15.87 -7.59 -11.35
CA ILE A 25 -16.28 -7.61 -9.93
C ILE A 25 -16.24 -9.05 -9.39
N LYS A 26 -16.74 -10.02 -10.16
CA LYS A 26 -16.72 -11.44 -9.79
C LYS A 26 -15.29 -11.97 -9.61
N GLN A 27 -14.36 -11.58 -10.47
CA GLN A 27 -12.94 -11.93 -10.36
C GLN A 27 -12.26 -11.23 -9.17
N SER A 28 -12.50 -9.93 -8.96
CA SER A 28 -11.93 -9.14 -7.85
C SER A 28 -12.40 -9.62 -6.48
N THR A 29 -13.58 -10.22 -6.41
CA THR A 29 -14.15 -10.80 -5.18
C THR A 29 -13.79 -12.28 -5.01
N SER A 30 -12.85 -12.80 -5.80
CA SER A 30 -12.43 -14.21 -5.80
C SER A 30 -13.60 -15.21 -5.90
N ASN A 31 -14.68 -14.84 -6.60
CA ASN A 31 -15.93 -15.61 -6.66
C ASN A 31 -16.62 -15.87 -5.31
N ILE A 32 -16.18 -15.25 -4.21
CA ILE A 32 -16.76 -15.42 -2.87
C ILE A 32 -18.18 -14.83 -2.84
N ILE A 33 -18.42 -13.78 -3.62
CA ILE A 33 -19.69 -13.08 -3.65
C ILE A 33 -20.53 -13.53 -4.84
N GLU A 34 -21.73 -14.07 -4.56
CA GLU A 34 -22.66 -14.46 -5.61
C GLU A 34 -23.31 -13.23 -6.28
N LEU A 35 -22.77 -12.86 -7.44
CA LEU A 35 -23.25 -11.75 -8.27
C LEU A 35 -24.40 -12.14 -9.20
N LYS A 36 -25.54 -12.49 -8.61
CA LYS A 36 -26.85 -12.59 -9.31
C LYS A 36 -27.42 -11.19 -9.61
N ALA A 37 -26.74 -10.43 -10.46
CA ALA A 37 -27.27 -9.17 -11.01
C ALA A 37 -27.72 -9.37 -12.46
N ARG A 38 -28.95 -8.96 -12.79
CA ARG A 38 -29.57 -9.01 -14.12
C ARG A 38 -29.54 -7.67 -14.85
N GLY A 39 -29.14 -6.60 -14.16
CA GLY A 39 -28.97 -5.27 -14.75
C GLY A 39 -28.12 -4.35 -13.90
N TRP A 40 -27.82 -3.16 -14.43
CA TRP A 40 -26.93 -2.19 -13.80
C TRP A 40 -27.40 -1.71 -12.43
N ASN A 41 -28.70 -1.50 -12.23
CA ASN A 41 -29.24 -1.06 -10.94
C ASN A 41 -29.02 -2.10 -9.85
N GLU A 42 -29.20 -3.38 -10.16
CA GLU A 42 -28.95 -4.48 -9.21
C GLU A 42 -27.46 -4.66 -8.93
N LEU A 43 -26.63 -4.50 -9.96
CA LEU A 43 -25.18 -4.53 -9.82
C LEU A 43 -24.71 -3.41 -8.88
N TYR A 44 -25.17 -2.19 -9.13
CA TYR A 44 -24.86 -1.03 -8.29
C TYR A 44 -25.33 -1.22 -6.84
N LYS A 45 -26.55 -1.71 -6.60
CA LYS A 45 -27.03 -2.00 -5.24
C LYS A 45 -26.11 -2.97 -4.48
N LYS A 46 -25.56 -3.98 -5.16
CA LYS A 46 -24.59 -4.90 -4.56
C LYS A 46 -23.25 -4.23 -4.28
N VAL A 47 -22.77 -3.37 -5.19
CA VAL A 47 -21.56 -2.56 -4.97
C VAL A 47 -21.75 -1.64 -3.76
N ALA A 48 -22.86 -0.90 -3.69
CA ALA A 48 -23.20 -0.02 -2.57
C ALA A 48 -23.31 -0.79 -1.24
N ALA A 49 -23.88 -1.99 -1.24
CA ALA A 49 -23.91 -2.84 -0.05
C ALA A 49 -22.49 -3.22 0.42
N LEU A 50 -21.59 -3.55 -0.51
CA LEU A 50 -20.20 -3.85 -0.19
C LEU A 50 -19.44 -2.63 0.34
N GLN A 51 -19.68 -1.45 -0.23
CA GLN A 51 -19.14 -0.19 0.26
C GLN A 51 -19.55 0.03 1.73
N GLY A 52 -20.84 -0.13 2.04
CA GLY A 52 -21.33 -0.02 3.42
C GLY A 52 -20.72 -1.05 4.39
N VAL A 53 -20.43 -2.28 3.94
CA VAL A 53 -19.71 -3.26 4.77
C VAL A 53 -18.28 -2.79 5.05
N LEU A 54 -17.56 -2.29 4.04
CA LEU A 54 -16.20 -1.77 4.21
C LEU A 54 -16.16 -0.58 5.18
N ASP A 55 -17.11 0.34 5.06
CA ASP A 55 -17.25 1.48 5.97
C ASP A 55 -17.50 1.01 7.41
N SER A 56 -18.34 -0.01 7.60
CA SER A 56 -18.59 -0.59 8.94
C SER A 56 -17.35 -1.24 9.57
N LEU A 57 -16.41 -1.71 8.76
CA LEU A 57 -15.13 -2.27 9.20
C LEU A 57 -14.03 -1.20 9.36
N GLY A 58 -14.34 0.07 9.09
CA GLY A 58 -13.35 1.16 9.11
C GLY A 58 -12.35 1.09 7.96
N VAL A 59 -12.65 0.36 6.88
CA VAL A 59 -11.78 0.24 5.71
C VAL A 59 -12.11 1.37 4.73
N SER A 60 -11.20 2.33 4.56
CA SER A 60 -11.38 3.46 3.65
C SER A 60 -11.25 3.04 2.17
N ILE A 61 -12.32 3.17 1.40
CA ILE A 61 -12.33 2.86 -0.05
C ILE A 61 -11.35 3.77 -0.83
N ALA A 62 -11.05 4.96 -0.32
CA ALA A 62 -10.04 5.84 -0.90
C ALA A 62 -8.63 5.22 -0.88
N THR A 63 -8.31 4.38 0.11
CA THR A 63 -7.01 3.69 0.22
C THR A 63 -6.91 2.40 -0.59
N ILE A 64 -8.04 1.81 -1.03
CA ILE A 64 -8.07 0.55 -1.79
C ILE A 64 -7.54 0.74 -3.23
N ASN A 65 -7.56 1.98 -3.71
CA ASN A 65 -7.23 2.32 -5.09
C ASN A 65 -6.19 3.44 -5.16
N ASP A 66 -5.32 3.54 -4.16
CA ASP A 66 -4.10 4.27 -4.38
C ASP A 66 -3.37 3.53 -5.51
N LYS A 67 -3.39 4.11 -6.71
CA LYS A 67 -2.26 3.95 -7.63
C LYS A 67 -1.11 4.64 -6.90
N SER A 68 -0.62 4.00 -5.84
CA SER A 68 0.57 4.41 -5.15
C SER A 68 1.59 4.59 -6.26
N PHE A 69 2.31 5.71 -6.25
CA PHE A 69 3.42 5.97 -7.18
C PHE A 69 4.44 4.81 -7.20
N PHE A 70 4.31 3.86 -6.27
CA PHE A 70 5.10 2.66 -6.08
C PHE A 70 4.27 1.40 -6.35
N THR A 71 4.90 0.42 -7.01
CA THR A 71 4.32 -0.89 -7.31
C THR A 71 4.34 -1.87 -6.12
N SER A 72 5.04 -1.51 -5.04
CA SER A 72 5.12 -2.29 -3.81
C SER A 72 5.61 -1.44 -2.64
N GLU A 73 5.36 -1.90 -1.41
CA GLU A 73 5.92 -1.30 -0.19
C GLU A 73 7.46 -1.28 -0.24
N ALA A 74 8.08 -2.30 -0.82
CA ALA A 74 9.53 -2.35 -0.97
C ALA A 74 10.05 -1.24 -1.89
N SER A 75 9.38 -1.02 -3.03
CA SER A 75 9.70 0.08 -3.96
C SER A 75 9.54 1.45 -3.30
N GLU A 76 8.54 1.61 -2.42
CA GLU A 76 8.31 2.82 -1.65
C GLU A 76 9.45 3.08 -0.65
N TYR A 77 9.87 2.07 0.14
CA TYR A 77 11.01 2.21 1.04
C TYR A 77 12.32 2.50 0.31
N ILE A 78 12.56 1.85 -0.83
CA ILE A 78 13.75 2.10 -1.66
C ILE A 78 13.77 3.56 -2.12
N PHE A 79 12.63 4.08 -2.58
CA PHE A 79 12.50 5.49 -2.94
C PHE A 79 12.78 6.41 -1.74
N TYR A 80 12.19 6.13 -0.57
CA TYR A 80 12.44 6.91 0.64
C TYR A 80 13.91 6.92 1.08
N LEU A 81 14.63 5.82 0.87
CA LEU A 81 16.02 5.70 1.26
C LEU A 81 16.97 6.44 0.31
N LEU A 82 16.70 6.38 -0.99
CA LEU A 82 17.63 6.84 -2.03
C LEU A 82 17.32 8.21 -2.61
N GLU A 83 16.05 8.59 -2.68
CA GLU A 83 15.61 9.82 -3.36
C GLU A 83 15.20 10.93 -2.37
N LEU A 84 14.95 10.58 -1.10
CA LEU A 84 14.65 11.56 -0.06
C LEU A 84 15.86 11.81 0.84
N ASP A 85 15.94 13.03 1.37
CA ASP A 85 16.96 13.44 2.31
C ASP A 85 16.40 14.16 3.54
N GLY A 86 17.26 14.32 4.55
CA GLY A 86 16.99 15.09 5.76
C GLY A 86 15.70 14.69 6.48
N GLU A 87 14.94 15.69 6.91
CA GLU A 87 13.71 15.51 7.68
C GLU A 87 12.63 14.74 6.89
N ALA A 88 12.53 14.94 5.58
CA ALA A 88 11.55 14.26 4.74
C ALA A 88 11.76 12.74 4.76
N ARG A 89 13.01 12.28 4.62
CA ARG A 89 13.37 10.87 4.74
C ARG A 89 13.04 10.33 6.13
N LEU A 90 13.45 11.03 7.18
CA LEU A 90 13.22 10.58 8.57
C LEU A 90 11.72 10.45 8.88
N LYS A 91 10.92 11.43 8.45
CA LYS A 91 9.47 11.42 8.64
C LYS A 91 8.81 10.23 7.91
N LYS A 92 9.20 9.98 6.67
CA LYS A 92 8.67 8.85 5.88
C LYS A 92 9.10 7.49 6.42
N LEU A 93 10.34 7.37 6.88
CA LEU A 93 10.87 6.17 7.54
C LEU A 93 10.42 6.01 9.00
N LYS A 94 9.57 6.93 9.51
CA LYS A 94 9.05 6.95 10.89
C LYS A 94 10.15 6.90 11.95
N VAL A 95 11.30 7.52 11.65
CA VAL A 95 12.40 7.66 12.61
C VAL A 95 11.99 8.68 13.66
N THR A 96 12.21 8.33 14.93
CA THR A 96 11.88 9.16 16.09
C THR A 96 13.07 9.23 17.04
N LYS A 97 13.06 10.19 17.98
CA LYS A 97 14.10 10.34 19.01
C LYS A 97 14.39 9.03 19.78
N THR A 98 13.39 8.17 19.97
CA THR A 98 13.60 6.89 20.68
C THR A 98 14.54 5.94 19.96
N HIS A 99 14.68 6.05 18.64
CA HIS A 99 15.62 5.24 17.88
C HIS A 99 17.07 5.68 18.11
N TYR A 100 17.30 6.94 18.50
CA TYR A 100 18.64 7.43 18.85
C TYR A 100 19.03 7.09 20.29
N SER A 101 18.05 6.96 21.20
CA SER A 101 18.30 6.70 22.62
C SER A 101 18.17 5.23 23.02
N ASN A 102 17.65 4.36 22.15
CA ASN A 102 17.44 2.94 22.45
C ASN A 102 17.88 2.06 21.28
N ARG A 103 19.00 1.35 21.49
CA ARG A 103 19.63 0.47 20.52
C ARG A 103 18.72 -0.68 20.06
N GLU A 104 17.92 -1.26 20.94
CA GLU A 104 17.00 -2.33 20.58
C GLU A 104 15.91 -1.84 19.63
N LYS A 105 15.34 -0.67 19.90
CA LYS A 105 14.35 -0.04 19.03
C LYS A 105 14.95 0.32 17.67
N ALA A 106 16.16 0.86 17.64
CA ALA A 106 16.90 1.14 16.40
C ALA A 106 17.14 -0.14 15.58
N THR A 107 17.56 -1.21 16.25
CA THR A 107 17.84 -2.51 15.61
C THR A 107 16.58 -3.11 15.04
N LYS A 108 15.48 -3.09 15.81
CA LYS A 108 14.18 -3.60 15.36
C LYS A 108 13.68 -2.83 14.14
N TRP A 109 13.70 -1.50 14.18
CA TRP A 109 13.34 -0.64 13.05
C TRP A 109 14.13 -0.98 11.78
N ARG A 110 15.46 -1.08 11.87
CA ARG A 110 16.31 -1.47 10.73
C ARG A 110 15.92 -2.84 10.19
N ASN A 111 15.79 -3.84 11.07
CA ASN A 111 15.51 -5.22 10.65
C ASN A 111 14.13 -5.35 10.01
N ASP A 112 13.13 -4.62 10.50
CA ASP A 112 11.78 -4.64 9.95
C ASP A 112 11.75 -4.05 8.53
N ILE A 113 12.52 -2.99 8.25
CA ILE A 113 12.64 -2.47 6.88
C ILE A 113 13.43 -3.44 5.98
N ILE A 114 14.55 -4.01 6.45
CA ILE A 114 15.34 -5.00 5.68
C ILE A 114 14.46 -6.19 5.26
N LYS A 115 13.60 -6.69 6.15
CA LYS A 115 12.67 -7.78 5.82
C LYS A 115 11.72 -7.48 4.66
N VAL A 116 11.54 -6.21 4.29
CA VAL A 116 10.69 -5.77 3.18
C VAL A 116 11.54 -5.54 1.92
N ILE A 117 12.69 -4.88 2.04
CA ILE A 117 13.50 -4.44 0.88
C ILE A 117 14.63 -5.39 0.47
N HIS A 118 14.93 -6.43 1.25
CA HIS A 118 16.01 -7.37 0.94
C HIS A 118 15.84 -8.01 -0.45
N SER A 119 16.95 -8.21 -1.17
CA SER A 119 16.97 -8.73 -2.54
C SER A 119 16.28 -10.08 -2.69
N ASP A 120 16.36 -10.96 -1.68
CA ASP A 120 15.61 -12.24 -1.65
C ASP A 120 14.08 -12.10 -1.73
N LYS A 121 13.52 -10.94 -1.35
CA LYS A 121 12.08 -10.67 -1.36
C LYS A 121 11.68 -9.62 -2.40
N CYS A 122 12.58 -8.69 -2.70
CA CYS A 122 12.37 -7.59 -3.62
C CYS A 122 13.41 -7.63 -4.74
N HIS A 123 12.98 -7.92 -5.97
CA HIS A 123 13.86 -7.96 -7.16
C HIS A 123 14.15 -6.57 -7.73
N HIS A 124 14.08 -5.51 -6.92
CA HIS A 124 14.35 -4.16 -7.39
C HIS A 124 15.87 -3.95 -7.56
N PRO A 125 16.34 -3.39 -8.68
CA PRO A 125 17.78 -3.28 -8.97
C PRO A 125 18.56 -2.44 -7.94
N LYS A 126 17.88 -1.50 -7.27
CA LYS A 126 18.45 -0.68 -6.20
C LYS A 126 18.24 -1.23 -4.77
N ALA A 127 17.80 -2.48 -4.61
CA ALA A 127 17.51 -3.05 -3.28
C ALA A 127 18.75 -3.06 -2.38
N ASP A 128 19.89 -3.54 -2.88
CA ASP A 128 21.13 -3.61 -2.11
C ASP A 128 21.66 -2.21 -1.75
N GLU A 129 21.54 -1.25 -2.68
CA GLU A 129 21.88 0.16 -2.44
C GLU A 129 21.03 0.75 -1.30
N ALA A 130 19.72 0.48 -1.30
CA ALA A 130 18.82 0.93 -0.25
C ALA A 130 19.14 0.28 1.11
N VAL A 131 19.49 -1.01 1.15
CA VAL A 131 19.92 -1.71 2.38
C VAL A 131 21.21 -1.10 2.94
N ASN A 132 22.16 -0.74 2.07
CA ASN A 132 23.38 -0.05 2.46
C ASN A 132 23.05 1.33 3.06
N LYS A 133 22.19 2.11 2.39
CA LYS A 133 21.77 3.42 2.88
C LYS A 133 21.06 3.36 4.23
N LEU A 134 20.18 2.38 4.41
CA LEU A 134 19.52 2.12 5.68
C LEU A 134 20.52 1.79 6.79
N THR A 135 21.55 1.00 6.47
CA THR A 135 22.62 0.64 7.41
C THR A 135 23.49 1.84 7.78
N GLU A 136 23.75 2.78 6.86
CA GLU A 136 24.41 4.05 7.17
C GLU A 136 23.60 4.88 8.16
N ILE A 137 22.29 5.05 7.91
CA ILE A 137 21.40 5.81 8.80
C ILE A 137 21.40 5.19 10.20
N TYR A 138 21.27 3.86 10.28
CA TYR A 138 21.34 3.13 11.55
C TYR A 138 22.67 3.33 12.30
N LYS A 139 23.81 3.27 11.59
CA LYS A 139 25.13 3.57 12.20
C LYS A 139 25.18 5.01 12.72
N GLY A 140 24.60 5.96 11.99
CA GLY A 140 24.47 7.35 12.44
C GLY A 140 23.61 7.51 13.69
N MET A 141 22.63 6.63 13.92
CA MET A 141 21.85 6.62 15.17
C MET A 141 22.70 6.20 16.38
N LEU A 142 23.56 5.19 16.21
CA LEU A 142 24.41 4.65 17.28
C LEU A 142 25.70 5.44 17.50
N GLY A 143 26.20 6.13 16.47
CA GLY A 143 27.43 6.92 16.52
C GLY A 143 27.35 8.21 17.35
N ASN A 144 26.17 8.54 17.89
CA ASN A 144 25.99 9.64 18.85
C ASN A 144 26.23 9.22 20.31
N GLU A 145 26.71 7.99 20.57
CA GLU A 145 27.33 7.61 21.84
C GLU A 145 28.78 8.16 21.89
N LYS A 146 28.92 9.46 22.20
CA LYS A 146 30.17 10.06 22.68
C LYS A 146 29.89 10.94 23.89
#